data_AF-A0A1F1QI90-F1
#
_entry.id   AF-A0A1F1QI90-F1
#
_cell.length_a   1.000
_cell.length_b   1.000
_cell.length_c   1.000
_cell.angle_alpha   90.00
_cell.angle_beta   90.00
_cell.angle_gamma   90.00
#
_symmetry.space_group_name_H-M   'P 1'
#
loop_
_entity.id
_entity.type
_entity.pdbx_description
1 polymer ?
#
loop_
_entity_poly.entity_id
_entity_poly.type
_entity_poly.pdbx_seq_one_letter_code
_entity_poly.pdbx_strand_id
1 'polypeptide(L)'
;MFPPFSPAPGRRFTGLLFLCVGAHAQAAGFLEDSSAKVEARTVYFNRDFRDGHSSSSQGASKREETAQGFILNVQSGYTQGPVGFGVDALGMVGFKLDSSPADSNSGLLPSSGHDPRGSADQYAKLGLAGKVKVSDTVLRYGSMMPDMPLLKYNDGRLLPTMFHGAMLTSEEVRDLKFTLARLNQYTARDSTDRQDIRVHCKNKRYACNIEADHFDLAGLDYRFNDRLSGQYQVSRLENIYRQQFLGLVASQPLAVGSLSADLRLIKSDDIGNARAGEIDHRAFSGMLGYSLGGHKISAGWQRMYGQSAMPYLDGSNPYLVNYAQVNDFAAAQERSWQLRYDYDFKALGVPGLTFFTRYINGDHIKVPGSSAEGKEWERDTELKYQVQSGTFKDVSVRLRNSTYRSNYEKWARDMDETRVIVSYNFSIL
;
A
#
# COMPACT_ATOMS: atom_id res chain seq x y z
N MET A 1 -73.50 25.65 26.08
CA MET A 1 -72.20 25.99 25.46
C MET A 1 -71.38 26.70 26.54
N PHE A 2 -70.58 25.94 27.28
CA PHE A 2 -69.86 26.40 28.47
C PHE A 2 -68.38 26.73 28.13
N PRO A 3 -67.71 27.56 28.96
CA PRO A 3 -66.79 28.62 28.52
C PRO A 3 -65.30 28.25 28.84
N PRO A 4 -64.34 29.20 28.92
CA PRO A 4 -62.89 28.99 28.83
C PRO A 4 -62.22 28.69 30.19
N PHE A 5 -60.99 28.17 30.20
CA PHE A 5 -60.13 28.22 31.39
C PHE A 5 -58.66 28.53 31.07
N SER A 6 -58.16 29.42 31.92
CA SER A 6 -56.87 30.13 31.99
C SER A 6 -55.80 29.33 32.79
N PRO A 7 -54.58 29.86 33.00
CA PRO A 7 -53.34 29.08 33.23
C PRO A 7 -52.92 28.89 34.71
N ALA A 8 -51.89 28.05 34.94
CA ALA A 8 -50.77 28.17 35.94
C ALA A 8 -50.29 26.76 36.45
N PRO A 9 -49.25 26.64 37.30
CA PRO A 9 -47.83 27.01 37.13
C PRO A 9 -46.87 25.82 37.41
N GLY A 10 -45.57 26.04 37.24
CA GLY A 10 -44.55 24.99 37.12
C GLY A 10 -44.22 24.15 38.36
N ARG A 11 -43.34 23.16 38.15
CA ARG A 11 -42.25 22.82 39.09
C ARG A 11 -41.34 21.70 38.56
N ARG A 12 -40.03 21.93 38.80
CA ARG A 12 -38.94 20.97 39.05
C ARG A 12 -38.20 20.41 37.84
N PHE A 13 -37.13 21.15 37.48
CA PHE A 13 -35.86 20.57 37.07
C PHE A 13 -35.47 19.46 38.05
N THR A 14 -35.46 18.22 37.57
CA THR A 14 -34.84 17.10 38.25
C THR A 14 -33.85 16.53 37.26
N GLY A 15 -32.57 16.71 37.55
CA GLY A 15 -31.48 16.27 36.69
C GLY A 15 -31.57 14.76 36.44
N LEU A 16 -31.63 14.38 35.18
CA LEU A 16 -31.40 13.00 34.78
C LEU A 16 -29.89 12.82 34.70
N LEU A 17 -29.31 12.27 35.78
CA LEU A 17 -28.01 11.60 35.70
C LEU A 17 -28.16 10.47 34.67
N PHE A 18 -27.57 10.65 33.49
CA PHE A 18 -27.32 9.52 32.59
C PHE A 18 -26.23 8.67 33.23
N LEU A 19 -26.64 7.63 33.97
CA LEU A 19 -25.79 6.50 34.28
C LEU A 19 -25.55 5.73 32.98
N CYS A 20 -24.45 6.07 32.30
CA CYS A 20 -23.85 5.21 31.29
C CYS A 20 -23.28 3.97 31.97
N VAL A 21 -24.12 2.96 32.19
CA VAL A 21 -23.64 1.59 32.44
C VAL A 21 -23.34 0.99 31.08
N GLY A 22 -22.22 1.41 30.49
CA GLY A 22 -21.63 0.72 29.35
C GLY A 22 -20.97 -0.54 29.87
N ALA A 23 -21.48 -1.71 29.46
CA ALA A 23 -20.75 -2.96 29.58
C ALA A 23 -19.52 -2.86 28.67
N HIS A 24 -18.44 -2.27 29.18
CA HIS A 24 -17.15 -2.33 28.54
C HIS A 24 -16.72 -3.79 28.54
N ALA A 25 -16.62 -4.40 27.36
CA ALA A 25 -15.75 -5.55 27.17
C ALA A 25 -14.37 -5.11 27.68
N GLN A 26 -13.98 -5.59 28.87
CA GLN A 26 -12.71 -5.19 29.45
C GLN A 26 -11.61 -5.70 28.54
N ALA A 27 -10.85 -4.77 27.95
CA ALA A 27 -9.50 -5.08 27.49
C ALA A 27 -8.77 -5.79 28.64
N ALA A 28 -8.15 -6.93 28.37
CA ALA A 28 -7.46 -7.70 29.39
C ALA A 28 -6.37 -6.84 30.06
N GLY A 29 -5.82 -5.88 29.31
CA GLY A 29 -5.00 -4.79 29.82
C GLY A 29 -3.88 -4.42 28.86
N PHE A 30 -3.00 -3.51 29.30
CA PHE A 30 -1.91 -3.01 28.46
C PHE A 30 -0.91 -4.11 28.09
N LEU A 31 -0.60 -5.03 29.01
CA LEU A 31 0.35 -6.12 28.76
C LEU A 31 -0.35 -7.36 28.21
N GLU A 32 -1.54 -7.63 28.72
CA GLU A 32 -2.32 -8.83 28.46
C GLU A 32 -2.81 -8.89 27.01
N ASP A 33 -3.16 -7.74 26.41
CA ASP A 33 -3.53 -7.63 24.99
C ASP A 33 -2.34 -7.24 24.10
N SER A 34 -1.10 -7.33 24.61
CA SER A 34 0.08 -7.06 23.80
C SER A 34 0.34 -8.14 22.77
N SER A 35 0.87 -7.75 21.61
CA SER A 35 1.39 -8.68 20.60
C SER A 35 2.76 -8.22 20.11
N ALA A 36 3.63 -9.18 19.83
CA ALA A 36 4.92 -8.93 19.23
C ALA A 36 5.16 -9.95 18.12
N LYS A 37 5.19 -9.46 16.87
CA LYS A 37 5.39 -10.28 15.68
C LYS A 37 6.74 -9.96 15.08
N VAL A 38 7.47 -11.01 14.69
CA VAL A 38 8.72 -10.90 13.95
C VAL A 38 8.53 -11.52 12.57
N GLU A 39 8.85 -10.76 11.53
CA GLU A 39 9.13 -11.30 10.20
C GLU A 39 10.65 -11.34 10.00
N ALA A 40 11.20 -12.53 9.79
CA ALA A 40 12.54 -12.70 9.24
C ALA A 40 12.40 -12.98 7.74
N ARG A 41 13.01 -12.16 6.88
CA ARG A 41 12.94 -12.35 5.42
C ARG A 41 14.29 -12.21 4.73
N THR A 42 14.65 -13.22 3.95
CA THR A 42 15.77 -13.17 3.00
C THR A 42 15.22 -12.83 1.63
N VAL A 43 15.80 -11.84 0.96
CA VAL A 43 15.42 -11.45 -0.40
C VAL A 43 16.65 -11.50 -1.29
N TYR A 44 16.61 -12.38 -2.29
CA TYR A 44 17.43 -12.27 -3.49
C TYR A 44 16.64 -11.46 -4.53
N PHE A 45 17.25 -10.43 -5.08
CA PHE A 45 16.68 -9.58 -6.12
C PHE A 45 17.66 -9.48 -7.28
N ASN A 46 17.19 -9.75 -8.49
CA ASN A 46 17.95 -9.51 -9.71
C ASN A 46 17.03 -8.82 -10.73
N ARG A 47 17.50 -7.69 -11.26
CA ARG A 47 16.88 -6.97 -12.37
C ARG A 47 17.94 -6.75 -13.45
N ASP A 48 17.76 -7.40 -14.58
CA ASP A 48 18.62 -7.31 -15.76
C ASP A 48 17.96 -6.37 -16.78
N PHE A 49 18.63 -5.28 -17.13
CA PHE A 49 18.10 -4.31 -18.09
C PHE A 49 18.42 -4.74 -19.52
N ARG A 50 17.40 -4.72 -20.39
CA ARG A 50 17.44 -5.30 -21.74
C ARG A 50 17.53 -4.27 -22.87
N ASP A 51 17.53 -3.00 -22.53
CA ASP A 51 17.65 -1.87 -23.45
C ASP A 51 19.09 -1.64 -23.97
N GLY A 52 19.97 -2.62 -23.75
CA GLY A 52 21.34 -2.67 -24.27
C GLY A 52 22.40 -2.32 -23.22
N HIS A 53 23.50 -3.08 -23.22
CA HIS A 53 24.72 -2.68 -22.54
C HIS A 53 25.31 -1.49 -23.30
N SER A 54 25.30 -0.31 -22.70
CA SER A 54 26.31 0.67 -23.04
C SER A 54 26.62 1.49 -21.82
N SER A 55 27.93 1.68 -21.62
CA SER A 55 28.56 2.95 -21.31
C SER A 55 27.81 4.16 -21.89
N SER A 56 26.60 4.43 -21.38
CA SER A 56 25.72 5.51 -21.78
C SER A 56 25.16 6.20 -20.55
N SER A 57 24.63 7.41 -20.77
CA SER A 57 23.96 8.25 -19.78
C SER A 57 22.73 7.61 -19.09
N GLN A 58 22.38 6.34 -19.39
CA GLN A 58 21.16 5.65 -18.94
C GLN A 58 21.31 4.70 -17.73
N GLY A 59 22.54 4.52 -17.21
CA GLY A 59 22.78 3.85 -15.91
C GLY A 59 23.19 2.37 -15.99
N ALA A 60 23.20 1.69 -14.83
CA ALA A 60 23.71 0.31 -14.68
C ALA A 60 22.97 -0.71 -15.58
N SER A 61 23.66 -1.77 -16.00
CA SER A 61 23.08 -2.87 -16.78
C SER A 61 22.26 -3.84 -15.95
N LYS A 62 22.55 -3.95 -14.66
CA LYS A 62 21.91 -4.91 -13.77
C LYS A 62 21.80 -4.30 -12.37
N ARG A 63 20.83 -4.76 -11.60
CA ARG A 63 20.74 -4.57 -10.15
C ARG A 63 20.57 -5.93 -9.51
N GLU A 64 21.53 -6.37 -8.73
CA GLU A 64 21.57 -7.70 -8.13
C GLU A 64 22.08 -7.62 -6.70
N GLU A 65 21.19 -7.93 -5.76
CA GLU A 65 21.50 -7.87 -4.32
C GLU A 65 20.78 -8.98 -3.57
N THR A 66 21.43 -9.49 -2.54
CA THR A 66 20.84 -10.39 -1.56
C THR A 66 20.94 -9.78 -0.17
N ALA A 67 19.84 -9.76 0.58
CA ALA A 67 19.83 -9.22 1.93
C ALA A 67 18.89 -9.98 2.87
N GLN A 68 19.21 -9.95 4.17
CA GLN A 68 18.40 -10.48 5.25
C GLN A 68 17.78 -9.33 6.05
N GLY A 69 16.47 -9.36 6.25
CA GLY A 69 15.71 -8.36 7.00
C GLY A 69 15.01 -8.98 8.21
N PHE A 70 14.90 -8.22 9.29
CA PHE A 70 14.07 -8.53 10.44
C PHE A 70 13.14 -7.34 10.71
N ILE A 71 11.84 -7.61 10.82
CA ILE A 71 10.80 -6.63 11.09
C ILE A 71 10.07 -7.06 12.35
N LEU A 72 10.30 -6.34 13.43
CA LEU A 72 9.60 -6.48 14.71
C LEU A 72 8.46 -5.46 14.77
N ASN A 73 7.24 -5.95 14.95
CA ASN A 73 6.06 -5.14 15.21
C ASN A 73 5.50 -5.49 16.59
N VAL A 74 5.65 -4.55 17.52
CA VAL A 74 5.13 -4.65 18.89
C VAL A 74 3.95 -3.70 19.02
N GLN A 75 2.82 -4.23 19.47
CA GLN A 75 1.63 -3.44 19.77
C GLN A 75 1.20 -3.79 21.18
N SER A 76 1.21 -2.81 22.08
CA SER A 76 0.62 -3.01 23.41
C SER A 76 -0.90 -3.14 23.32
N GLY A 77 -1.52 -3.63 24.40
CA GLY A 77 -2.94 -3.45 24.63
C GLY A 77 -3.31 -1.98 24.93
N TYR A 78 -4.42 -1.78 25.62
CA TYR A 78 -4.80 -0.46 26.15
C TYR A 78 -4.93 -0.53 27.67
N THR A 79 -4.57 0.55 28.35
CA THR A 79 -4.87 0.70 29.79
C THR A 79 -6.37 0.61 30.03
N GLN A 80 -6.78 -0.01 31.13
CA GLN A 80 -8.19 -0.10 31.49
C GLN A 80 -8.77 1.28 31.82
N GLY A 81 -10.04 1.48 31.46
CA GLY A 81 -10.78 2.72 31.69
C GLY A 81 -11.53 3.22 30.46
N PRO A 82 -12.30 4.32 30.58
CA PRO A 82 -13.03 4.92 29.45
C PRO A 82 -12.12 5.53 28.38
N VAL A 83 -10.88 5.87 28.76
CA VAL A 83 -9.82 6.32 27.86
C VAL A 83 -8.65 5.36 28.01
N GLY A 84 -8.40 4.55 26.98
CA GLY A 84 -7.32 3.58 26.94
C GLY A 84 -6.08 4.16 26.28
N PHE A 85 -4.93 4.04 26.94
CA PHE A 85 -3.64 4.45 26.40
C PHE A 85 -2.83 3.22 26.00
N GLY A 86 -2.10 3.33 24.90
CA GLY A 86 -1.21 2.30 24.39
C GLY A 86 -0.01 2.90 23.68
N VAL A 87 0.96 2.05 23.39
CA VAL A 87 2.13 2.32 22.56
C VAL A 87 2.36 1.21 21.54
N ASP A 88 2.82 1.58 20.36
CA ASP A 88 3.25 0.68 19.29
C ASP A 88 4.74 0.96 18.99
N ALA A 89 5.49 -0.08 18.63
CA ALA A 89 6.87 0.01 18.20
C ALA A 89 7.13 -0.84 16.95
N LEU A 90 7.91 -0.28 16.03
CA LEU A 90 8.37 -0.91 14.80
C LEU A 90 9.89 -0.91 14.80
N GLY A 91 10.50 -2.07 15.04
CA GLY A 91 11.95 -2.24 14.95
C GLY A 91 12.30 -2.96 13.65
N MET A 92 13.20 -2.40 12.86
CA MET A 92 13.60 -3.03 11.60
C MET A 92 15.11 -2.97 11.43
N VAL A 93 15.70 -4.07 10.96
CA VAL A 93 17.12 -4.15 10.62
C VAL A 93 17.31 -4.97 9.35
N GLY A 94 18.20 -4.51 8.48
CA GLY A 94 18.60 -5.20 7.25
C GLY A 94 20.11 -5.39 7.22
N PHE A 95 20.53 -6.56 6.72
CA PHE A 95 21.92 -6.97 6.55
C PHE A 95 22.17 -7.36 5.10
N LYS A 96 23.23 -6.81 4.50
CA LYS A 96 23.72 -7.23 3.20
C LYS A 96 24.29 -8.64 3.30
N LEU A 97 23.86 -9.52 2.40
CA LEU A 97 24.46 -10.84 2.19
C LEU A 97 25.34 -10.83 0.93
N ASP A 98 24.87 -10.18 -0.13
CA ASP A 98 25.60 -10.02 -1.39
C ASP A 98 25.20 -8.72 -2.10
N SER A 99 26.18 -7.98 -2.60
CA SER A 99 26.01 -6.78 -3.45
C SER A 99 27.37 -6.36 -3.98
N SER A 100 27.40 -5.74 -5.15
CA SER A 100 28.58 -5.07 -5.70
C SER A 100 28.24 -3.62 -6.06
N PRO A 101 29.21 -2.70 -6.09
CA PRO A 101 28.94 -1.33 -6.54
C PRO A 101 28.36 -1.26 -7.96
N ALA A 102 28.76 -2.17 -8.85
CA ALA A 102 28.27 -2.24 -10.23
C ALA A 102 26.79 -2.66 -10.34
N ASP A 103 26.30 -3.44 -9.37
CA ASP A 103 24.97 -4.06 -9.37
C ASP A 103 24.09 -3.57 -8.21
N SER A 104 24.46 -2.48 -7.54
CA SER A 104 23.76 -1.93 -6.37
C SER A 104 22.43 -1.24 -6.72
N ASN A 105 21.76 -0.63 -5.73
CA ASN A 105 20.57 0.20 -5.90
C ASN A 105 19.31 -0.59 -6.35
N SER A 106 19.17 -1.84 -5.88
CA SER A 106 17.92 -2.61 -6.05
C SER A 106 16.76 -2.05 -5.23
N GLY A 107 17.08 -1.30 -4.16
CA GLY A 107 16.17 -0.85 -3.11
C GLY A 107 16.02 -1.84 -1.94
N LEU A 108 16.87 -2.88 -1.86
CA LEU A 108 16.98 -3.71 -0.66
C LEU A 108 17.83 -3.05 0.43
N LEU A 109 18.86 -2.30 0.04
CA LEU A 109 19.87 -1.70 0.91
C LEU A 109 20.01 -0.20 0.60
N PRO A 110 20.28 0.65 1.61
CA PRO A 110 20.64 2.04 1.38
C PRO A 110 21.91 2.16 0.56
N SER A 111 21.98 3.21 -0.27
CA SER A 111 23.20 3.58 -0.98
C SER A 111 24.31 4.01 -0.01
N SER A 112 25.55 3.64 -0.30
CA SER A 112 26.76 4.03 0.46
C SER A 112 27.89 4.47 -0.47
N GLY A 113 28.82 5.29 0.02
CA GLY A 113 29.98 5.76 -0.76
C GLY A 113 29.63 6.75 -1.89
N HIS A 114 30.65 7.22 -2.60
CA HIS A 114 30.51 8.27 -3.61
C HIS A 114 31.16 7.95 -4.97
N ASP A 115 32.09 7.00 -5.06
CA ASP A 115 32.71 6.59 -6.33
C ASP A 115 33.51 5.26 -6.20
N PRO A 116 32.98 4.11 -6.64
CA PRO A 116 31.60 3.88 -7.04
C PRO A 116 30.67 3.88 -5.82
N ARG A 117 29.43 4.33 -6.01
CA ARG A 117 28.36 4.15 -5.01
C ARG A 117 28.06 2.66 -4.90
N GLY A 118 28.01 2.15 -3.66
CA GLY A 118 27.65 0.78 -3.35
C GLY A 118 26.46 0.71 -2.40
N SER A 119 26.37 -0.40 -1.68
CA SER A 119 25.30 -0.66 -0.72
C SER A 119 25.84 -0.79 0.69
N ALA A 120 25.15 -0.17 1.65
CA ALA A 120 25.47 -0.27 3.06
C ALA A 120 25.46 -1.74 3.54
N ASP A 121 26.38 -2.09 4.44
CA ASP A 121 26.48 -3.46 4.97
C ASP A 121 25.28 -3.82 5.86
N GLN A 122 24.77 -2.83 6.59
CA GLN A 122 23.61 -2.97 7.44
C GLN A 122 22.89 -1.64 7.61
N TYR A 123 21.61 -1.69 7.95
CA TYR A 123 20.83 -0.51 8.28
C TYR A 123 19.69 -0.85 9.22
N ALA A 124 19.30 0.09 10.06
CA ALA A 124 18.21 -0.10 11.01
C ALA A 124 17.33 1.15 11.08
N LYS A 125 16.05 0.94 11.36
CA LYS A 125 15.10 2.01 11.62
C LYS A 125 14.13 1.60 12.73
N LEU A 126 13.83 2.57 13.58
CA LEU A 126 12.91 2.43 14.71
C LEU A 126 11.77 3.44 14.56
N GLY A 127 10.56 2.94 14.62
CA GLY A 127 9.34 3.74 14.69
C GLY A 127 8.65 3.53 16.03
N LEU A 128 8.15 4.61 16.63
CA LEU A 128 7.35 4.57 17.85
C LEU A 128 6.06 5.35 17.63
N ALA A 129 4.96 4.87 18.18
CA ALA A 129 3.70 5.60 18.18
C ALA A 129 2.97 5.45 19.51
N GLY A 130 2.39 6.56 19.98
CA GLY A 130 1.38 6.53 21.03
C GLY A 130 0.00 6.32 20.42
N LYS A 131 -0.88 5.62 21.13
CA LYS A 131 -2.28 5.43 20.73
C LYS A 131 -3.22 5.68 21.91
N VAL A 132 -4.35 6.31 21.62
CA VAL A 132 -5.44 6.57 22.57
C VAL A 132 -6.73 6.02 21.97
N LYS A 133 -7.44 5.19 22.73
CA LYS A 133 -8.73 4.60 22.36
C LYS A 133 -9.83 5.12 23.28
N VAL A 134 -10.93 5.59 22.70
CA VAL A 134 -12.18 5.94 23.38
C VAL A 134 -13.31 5.30 22.59
N SER A 135 -14.13 4.46 23.24
CA SER A 135 -15.11 3.61 22.54
C SER A 135 -14.43 2.82 21.41
N ASP A 136 -14.91 2.85 20.17
CA ASP A 136 -14.30 2.22 19.00
C ASP A 136 -13.59 3.24 18.09
N THR A 137 -13.12 4.32 18.70
CA THR A 137 -12.33 5.36 18.06
C THR A 137 -10.90 5.38 18.60
N VAL A 138 -9.92 5.31 17.70
CA VAL A 138 -8.48 5.24 18.01
C VAL A 138 -7.74 6.39 17.33
N LEU A 139 -7.07 7.23 18.12
CA LEU A 139 -6.07 8.17 17.65
C LEU A 139 -4.68 7.58 17.84
N ARG A 140 -3.89 7.48 16.76
CA ARG A 140 -2.47 7.11 16.78
C ARG A 140 -1.62 8.32 16.37
N TYR A 141 -0.53 8.56 17.07
CA TYR A 141 0.46 9.58 16.74
C TYR A 141 1.88 9.02 16.79
N GLY A 142 2.64 9.18 15.70
CA GLY A 142 4.01 8.68 15.56
C GLY A 142 4.19 7.89 14.27
N SER A 143 5.05 6.86 14.31
CA SER A 143 5.35 6.01 13.16
C SER A 143 4.26 4.98 12.88
N MET A 144 3.89 4.78 11.62
CA MET A 144 2.86 3.84 11.20
C MET A 144 3.10 3.29 9.79
N MET A 145 2.48 2.15 9.47
CA MET A 145 2.45 1.55 8.14
C MET A 145 1.00 1.54 7.62
N PRO A 146 0.52 2.66 7.04
CA PRO A 146 -0.86 2.81 6.59
C PRO A 146 -1.14 1.91 5.38
N ASP A 147 -2.26 1.19 5.41
CA ASP A 147 -2.72 0.34 4.29
C ASP A 147 -4.11 0.78 3.83
N MET A 148 -4.14 1.87 3.06
CA MET A 148 -5.36 2.48 2.54
C MET A 148 -5.20 2.82 1.04
N PRO A 149 -6.28 2.86 0.24
CA PRO A 149 -6.23 3.19 -1.18
C PRO A 149 -5.33 4.37 -1.57
N LEU A 150 -5.47 5.53 -0.92
CA LEU A 150 -4.67 6.71 -1.23
C LEU A 150 -3.38 6.85 -0.40
N LEU A 151 -3.10 5.87 0.47
CA LEU A 151 -1.96 5.87 1.38
C LEU A 151 -1.59 4.42 1.73
N LYS A 152 -1.07 3.68 0.74
CA LYS A 152 -0.64 2.28 0.87
C LYS A 152 0.86 2.21 0.98
N TYR A 153 1.39 1.88 2.15
CA TYR A 153 2.82 1.77 2.37
C TYR A 153 3.50 0.79 1.40
N ASN A 154 4.76 1.07 1.05
CA ASN A 154 5.55 0.19 0.19
C ASN A 154 6.30 -0.87 1.01
N ASP A 155 5.98 -2.15 0.77
CA ASP A 155 6.71 -3.33 1.25
C ASP A 155 7.25 -4.20 0.10
N GLY A 156 7.68 -3.55 -0.99
CA GLY A 156 8.08 -4.24 -2.21
C GLY A 156 9.53 -4.76 -2.20
N ARG A 157 10.25 -4.64 -1.08
CA ARG A 157 11.71 -4.85 -0.94
C ARG A 157 12.03 -5.54 0.40
N LEU A 158 13.15 -5.19 1.03
CA LEU A 158 13.62 -5.82 2.27
C LEU A 158 12.85 -5.33 3.50
N LEU A 159 12.80 -4.02 3.71
CA LEU A 159 12.09 -3.41 4.84
C LEU A 159 10.96 -2.50 4.34
N PRO A 160 9.82 -2.44 5.02
CA PRO A 160 8.71 -1.61 4.59
C PRO A 160 8.96 -0.12 4.82
N THR A 161 8.25 0.73 4.09
CA THR A 161 8.21 2.18 4.34
C THR A 161 7.36 2.49 5.57
N MET A 162 7.80 3.43 6.41
CA MET A 162 7.03 3.96 7.54
C MET A 162 6.67 5.41 7.30
N PHE A 163 5.46 5.80 7.66
CA PHE A 163 5.00 7.20 7.67
C PHE A 163 4.91 7.72 9.09
N HIS A 164 5.03 9.03 9.26
CA HIS A 164 5.01 9.71 10.54
C HIS A 164 3.93 10.80 10.55
N GLY A 165 3.14 10.82 11.61
CA GLY A 165 2.08 11.82 11.79
C GLY A 165 0.98 11.34 12.72
N ALA A 166 -0.23 11.85 12.51
CA ALA A 166 -1.44 11.47 13.24
C ALA A 166 -2.42 10.71 12.33
N MET A 167 -3.09 9.70 12.89
CA MET A 167 -4.19 8.99 12.25
C MET A 167 -5.29 8.70 13.26
N LEU A 168 -6.51 9.12 12.95
CA LEU A 168 -7.73 8.81 13.69
C LEU A 168 -8.54 7.78 12.89
N THR A 169 -8.92 6.68 13.52
CA THR A 169 -9.85 5.70 12.96
C THR A 169 -11.05 5.58 13.88
N SER A 170 -12.25 5.53 13.33
CA SER A 170 -13.50 5.38 14.10
C SER A 170 -14.40 4.33 13.47
N GLU A 171 -14.87 3.39 14.29
CA GLU A 171 -15.78 2.30 13.92
C GLU A 171 -17.05 2.31 14.80
N GLU A 172 -17.48 3.48 15.27
CA GLU A 172 -18.68 3.64 16.13
C GLU A 172 -19.98 3.23 15.43
N VAL A 173 -20.01 3.36 14.10
CA VAL A 173 -21.18 3.01 13.29
C VAL A 173 -20.94 1.65 12.67
N ARG A 174 -21.86 0.72 12.94
CA ARG A 174 -21.80 -0.63 12.38
C ARG A 174 -21.59 -0.59 10.86
N ASP A 175 -20.66 -1.42 10.39
CA ASP A 175 -20.32 -1.59 8.97
C ASP A 175 -19.68 -0.35 8.31
N LEU A 176 -19.38 0.70 9.07
CA LEU A 176 -18.74 1.94 8.61
C LEU A 176 -17.43 2.20 9.38
N LYS A 177 -16.34 2.37 8.65
CA LYS A 177 -15.06 2.86 9.18
C LYS A 177 -14.77 4.24 8.61
N PHE A 178 -14.52 5.20 9.49
CA PHE A 178 -14.06 6.53 9.14
C PHE A 178 -12.58 6.70 9.50
N THR A 179 -11.81 7.33 8.61
CA THR A 179 -10.38 7.60 8.84
C THR A 179 -10.03 9.05 8.53
N LEU A 180 -9.26 9.69 9.41
CA LEU A 180 -8.54 10.92 9.15
C LEU A 180 -7.04 10.69 9.35
N ALA A 181 -6.21 11.29 8.52
CA ALA A 181 -4.77 11.28 8.72
C ALA A 181 -4.14 12.62 8.33
N ARG A 182 -3.10 13.00 9.07
CA ARG A 182 -2.16 14.05 8.70
C ARG A 182 -0.75 13.53 8.90
N LEU A 183 0.01 13.43 7.82
CA LEU A 183 1.40 12.98 7.81
C LEU A 183 2.32 14.12 7.39
N ASN A 184 3.55 14.13 7.86
CA ASN A 184 4.56 15.14 7.52
C ASN A 184 5.87 14.54 7.05
N GLN A 185 6.18 13.29 7.46
CA GLN A 185 7.44 12.64 7.10
C GLN A 185 7.23 11.16 6.80
N TYR A 186 8.21 10.56 6.13
CA TYR A 186 8.30 9.13 5.92
C TYR A 186 9.77 8.68 5.97
N THR A 187 9.98 7.40 6.27
CA THR A 187 11.28 6.74 6.14
C THR A 187 11.12 5.67 5.09
N ALA A 188 11.78 5.86 3.95
CA ALA A 188 11.66 4.97 2.80
C ALA A 188 12.13 3.54 3.14
N ARG A 189 11.75 2.59 2.29
CA ARG A 189 12.11 1.17 2.42
C ARG A 189 13.62 0.93 2.59
N ASP A 190 14.43 1.69 1.87
CA ASP A 190 15.89 1.60 1.73
C ASP A 190 16.63 2.82 2.34
N SER A 191 16.10 3.37 3.45
CA SER A 191 16.66 4.53 4.14
C SER A 191 16.51 4.38 5.66
N THR A 192 17.36 5.08 6.41
CA THR A 192 17.31 5.19 7.87
C THR A 192 16.82 6.55 8.35
N ASP A 193 16.93 7.57 7.50
CA ASP A 193 16.55 8.96 7.77
C ASP A 193 15.05 9.20 7.57
N ARG A 194 14.52 10.19 8.29
CA ARG A 194 13.18 10.73 8.01
C ARG A 194 13.31 11.79 6.94
N GLN A 195 12.45 11.68 5.94
CA GLN A 195 12.36 12.59 4.81
C GLN A 195 11.00 13.26 4.82
N ASP A 196 10.97 14.51 4.40
CA ASP A 196 9.72 15.24 4.24
C ASP A 196 8.91 14.58 3.12
N ILE A 197 7.60 14.54 3.33
CA ILE A 197 6.69 13.96 2.34
C ILE A 197 6.80 14.71 1.00
N ARG A 198 6.66 13.95 -0.08
CA ARG A 198 6.83 14.47 -1.44
C ARG A 198 6.06 13.66 -2.44
N VAL A 199 5.84 14.23 -3.62
CA VAL A 199 5.26 13.48 -4.74
C VAL A 199 6.27 12.47 -5.29
N HIS A 200 5.80 11.29 -5.66
CA HIS A 200 6.64 10.25 -6.23
C HIS A 200 7.05 10.59 -7.67
N CYS A 201 8.34 10.43 -7.99
CA CYS A 201 8.90 10.83 -9.30
C CYS A 201 9.19 9.66 -10.26
N LYS A 202 8.40 8.57 -10.21
CA LYS A 202 8.57 7.40 -11.10
C LYS A 202 8.60 7.81 -12.57
N ASN A 203 9.56 7.24 -13.31
CA ASN A 203 9.79 7.49 -14.74
C ASN A 203 9.88 9.00 -15.08
N LYS A 204 10.29 9.83 -14.10
CA LYS A 204 10.37 11.30 -14.22
C LYS A 204 9.05 11.96 -14.65
N ARG A 205 7.91 11.34 -14.32
CA ARG A 205 6.56 11.89 -14.55
C ARG A 205 6.35 13.21 -13.81
N TYR A 206 7.02 13.36 -12.67
CA TYR A 206 7.15 14.58 -11.89
C TYR A 206 8.63 14.82 -11.59
N ALA A 207 9.02 16.07 -11.32
CA ALA A 207 10.36 16.36 -10.82
C ALA A 207 10.58 15.63 -9.48
N CYS A 208 11.80 15.12 -9.26
CA CYS A 208 12.14 14.49 -7.98
C CYS A 208 12.37 15.56 -6.90
N ASN A 209 12.14 15.18 -5.64
CA ASN A 209 12.33 16.03 -4.45
C ASN A 209 11.39 17.25 -4.37
N ILE A 210 10.20 17.17 -4.96
CA ILE A 210 9.16 18.18 -4.77
C ILE A 210 8.39 17.88 -3.48
N GLU A 211 8.82 18.53 -2.39
CA GLU A 211 8.35 18.34 -1.03
C GLU A 211 7.12 19.19 -0.68
N ALA A 212 6.37 18.72 0.34
CA ALA A 212 5.22 19.37 0.94
C ALA A 212 5.32 19.31 2.47
N ASP A 213 4.67 20.22 3.17
CA ASP A 213 4.79 20.27 4.64
C ASP A 213 3.89 19.22 5.31
N HIS A 214 2.72 18.92 4.72
CA HIS A 214 1.83 17.86 5.17
C HIS A 214 0.98 17.19 4.08
N PHE A 215 0.56 15.96 4.37
CA PHE A 215 -0.35 15.13 3.60
C PHE A 215 -1.59 14.86 4.46
N ASP A 216 -2.74 15.31 4.00
CA ASP A 216 -4.02 15.08 4.66
C ASP A 216 -4.81 13.99 3.94
N LEU A 217 -5.55 13.17 4.69
CA LEU A 217 -6.47 12.19 4.14
C LEU A 217 -7.74 12.13 5.00
N ALA A 218 -8.89 12.02 4.33
CA ALA A 218 -10.15 11.61 4.91
C ALA A 218 -10.73 10.44 4.12
N GLY A 219 -11.26 9.43 4.80
CA GLY A 219 -11.74 8.20 4.17
C GLY A 219 -12.94 7.58 4.87
N LEU A 220 -13.77 6.92 4.07
CA LEU A 220 -14.91 6.12 4.49
C LEU A 220 -14.82 4.75 3.83
N ASP A 221 -14.88 3.69 4.61
CA ASP A 221 -15.07 2.32 4.15
C ASP A 221 -16.43 1.84 4.65
N TYR A 222 -17.29 1.36 3.75
CA TYR A 222 -18.64 0.90 4.09
C TYR A 222 -18.92 -0.48 3.53
N ARG A 223 -19.42 -1.37 4.39
CA ARG A 223 -19.85 -2.72 4.00
C ARG A 223 -21.36 -2.74 3.83
N PHE A 224 -21.82 -2.65 2.57
CA PHE A 224 -23.25 -2.66 2.26
C PHE A 224 -23.92 -3.99 2.65
N ASN A 225 -23.19 -5.10 2.46
CA ASN A 225 -23.55 -6.45 2.88
C ASN A 225 -22.31 -7.37 2.79
N ASP A 226 -22.48 -8.68 3.01
CA ASP A 226 -21.39 -9.66 2.94
C ASP A 226 -20.73 -9.81 1.55
N ARG A 227 -21.33 -9.22 0.51
CA ARG A 227 -20.93 -9.36 -0.90
C ARG A 227 -20.48 -8.07 -1.55
N LEU A 228 -20.74 -6.91 -0.97
CA LEU A 228 -20.46 -5.60 -1.56
C LEU A 228 -19.91 -4.64 -0.51
N SER A 229 -18.72 -4.12 -0.77
CA SER A 229 -18.13 -3.02 0.00
C SER A 229 -17.79 -1.84 -0.91
N GLY A 230 -17.83 -0.65 -0.34
CA GLY A 230 -17.42 0.59 -0.99
C GLY A 230 -16.43 1.36 -0.15
N GLN A 231 -15.61 2.14 -0.84
CA GLN A 231 -14.57 2.95 -0.25
C GLN A 231 -14.57 4.31 -0.91
N TYR A 232 -14.54 5.39 -0.14
CA TYR A 232 -14.38 6.74 -0.66
C TYR A 232 -13.29 7.46 0.13
N GLN A 233 -12.29 8.02 -0.56
CA GLN A 233 -11.20 8.74 0.08
C GLN A 233 -10.90 10.05 -0.64
N VAL A 234 -10.53 11.06 0.13
CA VAL A 234 -10.00 12.32 -0.38
C VAL A 234 -8.66 12.57 0.31
N SER A 235 -7.62 12.86 -0.45
CA SER A 235 -6.32 13.23 0.08
C SER A 235 -5.81 14.53 -0.54
N ARG A 236 -4.89 15.19 0.19
CA ARG A 236 -4.21 16.41 -0.25
C ARG A 236 -2.75 16.29 0.11
N LEU A 237 -1.86 16.39 -0.87
CA LEU A 237 -0.47 16.68 -0.66
C LEU A 237 -0.29 18.19 -0.84
N GLU A 238 0.00 18.89 0.25
CA GLU A 238 -0.03 20.36 0.29
C GLU A 238 0.76 21.01 -0.85
N ASN A 239 0.17 22.04 -1.48
CA ASN A 239 0.76 22.78 -2.61
C ASN A 239 1.13 21.92 -3.84
N ILE A 240 0.70 20.66 -3.91
CA ILE A 240 1.02 19.75 -5.01
C ILE A 240 -0.26 19.22 -5.64
N TYR A 241 -1.00 18.34 -4.97
CA TYR A 241 -2.21 17.73 -5.55
C TYR A 241 -3.31 17.46 -4.52
N ARG A 242 -4.56 17.46 -4.97
CA ARG A 242 -5.70 16.84 -4.29
C ARG A 242 -6.12 15.62 -5.09
N GLN A 243 -6.38 14.51 -4.42
CA GLN A 243 -6.81 13.27 -5.05
C GLN A 243 -8.09 12.75 -4.41
N GLN A 244 -9.03 12.27 -5.22
CA GLN A 244 -10.23 11.59 -4.78
C GLN A 244 -10.20 10.16 -5.30
N PHE A 245 -10.69 9.22 -4.50
CA PHE A 245 -10.81 7.80 -4.83
C PHE A 245 -12.20 7.31 -4.48
N LEU A 246 -12.79 6.54 -5.38
CA LEU A 246 -13.98 5.73 -5.15
C LEU A 246 -13.69 4.29 -5.57
N GLY A 247 -13.87 3.34 -4.66
CA GLY A 247 -13.70 1.91 -4.88
C GLY A 247 -14.98 1.14 -4.58
N LEU A 248 -15.27 0.11 -5.37
CA LEU A 248 -16.34 -0.86 -5.13
C LEU A 248 -15.78 -2.26 -5.34
N VAL A 249 -15.94 -3.14 -4.36
CA VAL A 249 -15.53 -4.55 -4.44
C VAL A 249 -16.74 -5.42 -4.20
N ALA A 250 -16.98 -6.37 -5.11
CA ALA A 250 -18.10 -7.28 -5.05
C ALA A 250 -17.67 -8.74 -5.20
N SER A 251 -18.39 -9.64 -4.52
CA SER A 251 -18.25 -11.10 -4.64
C SER A 251 -19.63 -11.75 -4.69
N GLN A 252 -19.89 -12.53 -5.74
CA GLN A 252 -21.18 -13.18 -5.96
C GLN A 252 -20.97 -14.70 -6.13
N PRO A 253 -21.32 -15.52 -5.13
CA PRO A 253 -21.39 -16.96 -5.29
C PRO A 253 -22.42 -17.34 -6.37
N LEU A 254 -22.10 -18.35 -7.18
CA LEU A 254 -23.00 -18.94 -8.17
C LEU A 254 -23.31 -20.38 -7.80
N ALA A 255 -24.22 -21.03 -8.53
CA ALA A 255 -24.46 -22.47 -8.36
C ALA A 255 -23.19 -23.30 -8.64
N VAL A 256 -22.35 -22.83 -9.56
CA VAL A 256 -21.03 -23.39 -9.87
C VAL A 256 -20.03 -22.23 -9.86
N GLY A 257 -19.11 -22.24 -8.90
CA GLY A 257 -18.06 -21.22 -8.76
C GLY A 257 -18.52 -19.90 -8.13
N SER A 258 -17.72 -18.86 -8.32
CA SER A 258 -18.01 -17.50 -7.84
C SER A 258 -17.48 -16.43 -8.78
N LEU A 259 -18.18 -15.30 -8.84
CA LEU A 259 -17.74 -14.10 -9.54
C LEU A 259 -17.19 -13.08 -8.55
N SER A 260 -16.19 -12.31 -8.98
CA SER A 260 -15.64 -11.17 -8.25
C SER A 260 -15.54 -9.96 -9.18
N ALA A 261 -15.74 -8.77 -8.62
CA ALA A 261 -15.57 -7.51 -9.31
C ALA A 261 -14.84 -6.49 -8.41
N ASP A 262 -13.95 -5.71 -9.00
CA ASP A 262 -13.23 -4.60 -8.36
C ASP A 262 -13.27 -3.41 -9.31
N LEU A 263 -13.89 -2.31 -8.91
CA LEU A 263 -14.03 -1.08 -9.68
C LEU A 263 -13.41 0.07 -8.90
N ARG A 264 -12.60 0.89 -9.57
CA ARG A 264 -11.91 2.02 -8.96
C ARG A 264 -11.94 3.24 -9.88
N LEU A 265 -12.16 4.39 -9.26
CA LEU A 265 -12.16 5.71 -9.88
C LEU A 265 -11.22 6.60 -9.10
N ILE A 266 -10.34 7.30 -9.81
CA ILE A 266 -9.42 8.27 -9.22
C ILE A 266 -9.53 9.58 -10.00
N LYS A 267 -9.56 10.71 -9.29
CA LYS A 267 -9.38 12.04 -9.88
C LYS A 267 -8.29 12.77 -9.12
N SER A 268 -7.41 13.47 -9.82
CA SER A 268 -6.34 14.25 -9.24
C SER A 268 -6.25 15.59 -9.95
N ASP A 269 -6.21 16.66 -9.15
CA ASP A 269 -6.05 18.04 -9.59
C ASP A 269 -4.88 18.67 -8.84
N ASP A 270 -4.14 19.59 -9.46
CA ASP A 270 -3.18 20.40 -8.71
C ASP A 270 -3.89 21.34 -7.72
N ILE A 271 -3.17 21.74 -6.67
CA ILE A 271 -3.68 22.64 -5.63
C ILE A 271 -2.62 23.60 -5.12
N GLY A 272 -3.06 24.72 -4.55
CA GLY A 272 -2.19 25.70 -3.92
C GLY A 272 -1.20 26.27 -4.94
N ASN A 273 0.09 26.23 -4.61
CA ASN A 273 1.14 26.74 -5.50
C ASN A 273 1.52 25.80 -6.66
N ALA A 274 0.85 24.64 -6.80
CA ALA A 274 1.11 23.66 -7.86
C ALA A 274 2.62 23.38 -8.07
N ARG A 275 3.36 23.10 -6.99
CA ARG A 275 4.83 22.97 -6.98
C ARG A 275 5.35 21.87 -7.92
N ALA A 276 4.52 20.89 -8.29
CA ALA A 276 4.85 19.84 -9.24
C ALA A 276 4.37 20.12 -10.68
N GLY A 277 3.88 21.34 -10.96
CA GLY A 277 3.22 21.71 -12.20
C GLY A 277 1.73 21.39 -12.22
N GLU A 278 1.10 21.62 -13.38
CA GLU A 278 -0.31 21.33 -13.61
C GLU A 278 -0.58 19.82 -13.52
N ILE A 279 -1.65 19.47 -12.80
CA ILE A 279 -2.11 18.07 -12.67
C ILE A 279 -3.56 18.03 -13.13
N ASP A 280 -3.79 17.48 -14.33
CA ASP A 280 -5.10 16.98 -14.77
C ASP A 280 -4.98 15.49 -15.01
N HIS A 281 -5.48 14.72 -14.05
CA HIS A 281 -5.46 13.26 -14.13
C HIS A 281 -6.77 12.66 -13.63
N ARG A 282 -7.29 11.69 -14.38
CA ARG A 282 -8.38 10.80 -13.95
C ARG A 282 -8.01 9.37 -14.32
N ALA A 283 -8.32 8.42 -13.45
CA ALA A 283 -8.21 7.00 -13.74
C ALA A 283 -9.57 6.32 -13.56
N PHE A 284 -9.89 5.41 -14.47
CA PHE A 284 -10.86 4.35 -14.23
C PHE A 284 -10.14 3.01 -14.36
N SER A 285 -10.41 2.10 -13.44
CA SER A 285 -9.91 0.74 -13.53
C SER A 285 -10.93 -0.25 -13.01
N GLY A 286 -11.08 -1.37 -13.71
CA GLY A 286 -11.99 -2.45 -13.35
C GLY A 286 -11.35 -3.82 -13.54
N MET A 287 -11.68 -4.77 -12.67
CA MET A 287 -11.27 -6.16 -12.80
C MET A 287 -12.45 -7.08 -12.47
N LEU A 288 -12.68 -8.05 -13.35
CA LEU A 288 -13.66 -9.12 -13.16
C LEU A 288 -12.91 -10.44 -13.03
N GLY A 289 -13.39 -11.35 -12.18
CA GLY A 289 -12.81 -12.67 -12.06
C GLY A 289 -13.84 -13.75 -11.78
N TYR A 290 -13.57 -14.95 -12.27
CA TYR A 290 -14.36 -16.15 -12.03
C TYR A 290 -13.49 -17.23 -11.38
N SER A 291 -13.97 -17.81 -10.28
CA SER A 291 -13.26 -18.83 -9.51
C SER A 291 -14.02 -20.15 -9.49
N LEU A 292 -13.33 -21.28 -9.72
CA LEU A 292 -13.88 -22.62 -9.63
C LEU A 292 -12.78 -23.64 -9.34
N GLY A 293 -12.98 -24.50 -8.32
CA GLY A 293 -12.12 -25.68 -8.10
C GLY A 293 -10.62 -25.38 -7.93
N GLY A 294 -10.28 -24.26 -7.27
CA GLY A 294 -8.90 -23.80 -7.11
C GLY A 294 -8.40 -22.89 -8.24
N HIS A 295 -9.05 -22.88 -9.40
CA HIS A 295 -8.75 -21.98 -10.50
C HIS A 295 -9.42 -20.61 -10.30
N LYS A 296 -8.75 -19.54 -10.74
CA LYS A 296 -9.37 -18.23 -10.97
C LYS A 296 -8.83 -17.62 -12.25
N ILE A 297 -9.71 -17.16 -13.13
CA ILE A 297 -9.35 -16.35 -14.30
C ILE A 297 -9.89 -14.94 -14.06
N SER A 298 -9.06 -13.92 -14.28
CA SER A 298 -9.45 -12.52 -14.14
C SER A 298 -9.06 -11.70 -15.36
N ALA A 299 -9.93 -10.77 -15.76
CA ALA A 299 -9.68 -9.79 -16.80
C ALA A 299 -9.79 -8.39 -16.21
N GLY A 300 -8.78 -7.55 -16.45
CA GLY A 300 -8.69 -6.18 -15.98
C GLY A 300 -8.62 -5.19 -17.14
N TRP A 301 -9.17 -4.00 -16.94
CA TRP A 301 -9.04 -2.86 -17.84
C TRP A 301 -8.81 -1.59 -17.03
N GLN A 302 -7.95 -0.71 -17.52
CA GLN A 302 -7.55 0.52 -16.86
C GLN A 302 -7.31 1.61 -17.92
N ARG A 303 -7.72 2.84 -17.61
CA ARG A 303 -7.52 3.99 -18.48
C ARG A 303 -7.21 5.23 -17.65
N MET A 304 -6.10 5.85 -18.01
CA MET A 304 -5.70 7.18 -17.58
C MET A 304 -6.22 8.21 -18.58
N TYR A 305 -6.81 9.27 -18.07
CA TYR A 305 -7.30 10.42 -18.81
C TYR A 305 -6.66 11.69 -18.27
N GLY A 306 -6.58 12.71 -19.13
CA GLY A 306 -5.93 13.98 -18.81
C GLY A 306 -4.50 14.05 -19.32
N GLN A 307 -3.83 15.17 -19.05
CA GLN A 307 -2.49 15.45 -19.57
C GLN A 307 -1.36 14.98 -18.64
N SER A 308 -1.69 14.65 -17.39
CA SER A 308 -0.71 14.28 -16.36
C SER A 308 -0.82 12.78 -16.03
N ALA A 309 0.30 12.18 -15.62
CA ALA A 309 0.31 10.81 -15.08
C ALA A 309 -0.31 10.80 -13.68
N MET A 310 -0.70 9.63 -13.15
CA MET A 310 -1.27 9.56 -11.80
C MET A 310 -0.24 10.04 -10.75
N PRO A 311 -0.51 11.11 -9.98
CA PRO A 311 0.33 11.45 -8.83
C PRO A 311 0.03 10.51 -7.67
N TYR A 312 1.05 10.21 -6.87
CA TYR A 312 0.91 9.53 -5.59
C TYR A 312 2.09 9.89 -4.67
N LEU A 313 1.93 9.61 -3.38
CA LEU A 313 2.90 9.94 -2.35
C LEU A 313 4.17 9.09 -2.50
N ASP A 314 5.34 9.69 -2.35
CA ASP A 314 6.58 8.90 -2.31
C ASP A 314 6.59 7.96 -1.10
N GLY A 315 7.22 6.78 -1.27
CA GLY A 315 7.16 5.71 -0.29
C GLY A 315 5.83 4.94 -0.22
N SER A 316 4.80 5.35 -0.96
CA SER A 316 3.54 4.60 -1.11
C SER A 316 3.47 3.83 -2.44
N ASN A 317 2.43 3.03 -2.61
CA ASN A 317 2.08 2.34 -3.84
C ASN A 317 0.77 2.92 -4.42
N PRO A 318 0.64 3.06 -5.75
CA PRO A 318 -0.62 3.43 -6.37
C PRO A 318 -1.65 2.29 -6.27
N TYR A 319 -2.89 2.61 -5.92
CA TYR A 319 -3.95 1.62 -5.73
C TYR A 319 -4.75 1.36 -7.02
N LEU A 320 -4.05 0.87 -8.04
CA LEU A 320 -4.57 0.56 -9.37
C LEU A 320 -4.70 -0.95 -9.59
N VAL A 321 -5.65 -1.40 -10.42
CA VAL A 321 -5.83 -2.85 -10.69
C VAL A 321 -4.68 -3.43 -11.53
N ASN A 322 -4.06 -2.58 -12.37
CA ASN A 322 -2.88 -2.95 -13.16
C ASN A 322 -1.56 -2.54 -12.48
N TYR A 323 -1.58 -2.18 -11.18
CA TYR A 323 -0.33 -2.04 -10.44
C TYR A 323 0.40 -3.39 -10.38
N ALA A 324 1.64 -3.39 -10.86
CA ALA A 324 2.38 -4.60 -11.17
C ALA A 324 3.69 -4.76 -10.38
N GLN A 325 4.51 -5.75 -10.72
CA GLN A 325 5.76 -6.01 -10.00
C GLN A 325 6.81 -4.94 -10.30
N VAL A 326 6.90 -4.56 -11.57
CA VAL A 326 7.85 -3.60 -12.11
C VAL A 326 7.14 -2.27 -12.37
N ASN A 327 6.05 -2.28 -13.12
CA ASN A 327 5.35 -1.07 -13.53
C ASN A 327 3.98 -0.85 -12.87
N ASP A 328 3.39 0.31 -13.11
CA ASP A 328 2.09 0.71 -12.54
C ASP A 328 1.01 1.02 -13.58
N PHE A 329 1.38 1.10 -14.87
CA PHE A 329 0.49 1.42 -15.99
C PHE A 329 -0.32 2.71 -15.74
N ALA A 330 0.34 3.70 -15.16
CA ALA A 330 -0.24 4.95 -14.69
C ALA A 330 0.30 6.19 -15.41
N ALA A 331 0.86 6.02 -16.61
CA ALA A 331 1.35 7.13 -17.42
C ALA A 331 0.19 7.98 -17.98
N ALA A 332 0.50 9.22 -18.36
CA ALA A 332 -0.49 10.12 -18.94
C ALA A 332 -1.11 9.49 -20.20
N GLN A 333 -2.44 9.53 -20.27
CA GLN A 333 -3.25 9.00 -21.37
C GLN A 333 -3.13 7.49 -21.62
N GLU A 334 -2.48 6.73 -20.74
CA GLU A 334 -2.30 5.30 -20.90
C GLU A 334 -3.62 4.53 -20.82
N ARG A 335 -3.85 3.58 -21.74
CA ARG A 335 -4.87 2.54 -21.61
C ARG A 335 -4.15 1.21 -21.44
N SER A 336 -4.60 0.40 -20.50
CA SER A 336 -4.05 -0.94 -20.31
C SER A 336 -5.11 -1.99 -20.01
N TRP A 337 -4.85 -3.21 -20.42
CA TRP A 337 -5.65 -4.38 -20.10
C TRP A 337 -4.79 -5.47 -19.48
N GLN A 338 -5.41 -6.34 -18.69
CA GLN A 338 -4.75 -7.43 -17.98
C GLN A 338 -5.53 -8.72 -18.15
N LEU A 339 -4.83 -9.83 -18.37
CA LEU A 339 -5.37 -11.18 -18.16
C LEU A 339 -4.53 -11.85 -17.08
N ARG A 340 -5.19 -12.47 -16.11
CA ARG A 340 -4.57 -13.12 -14.96
C ARG A 340 -5.19 -14.49 -14.72
N TYR A 341 -4.34 -15.45 -14.38
CA TYR A 341 -4.74 -16.76 -13.91
C TYR A 341 -4.08 -17.06 -12.57
N ASP A 342 -4.87 -17.52 -11.61
CA ASP A 342 -4.42 -17.98 -10.31
C ASP A 342 -4.82 -19.45 -10.10
N TYR A 343 -4.01 -20.18 -9.36
CA TYR A 343 -4.30 -21.55 -8.94
C TYR A 343 -3.91 -21.78 -7.48
N ASP A 344 -4.87 -22.29 -6.69
CA ASP A 344 -4.65 -22.80 -5.34
C ASP A 344 -4.53 -24.33 -5.38
N PHE A 345 -3.32 -24.84 -5.16
CA PHE A 345 -3.02 -26.27 -5.19
C PHE A 345 -3.58 -27.04 -4.00
N LYS A 346 -4.25 -26.38 -3.04
CA LYS A 346 -5.10 -27.08 -2.06
C LYS A 346 -6.13 -27.97 -2.76
N ALA A 347 -6.61 -27.58 -3.95
CA ALA A 347 -7.51 -28.39 -4.76
C ALA A 347 -6.89 -29.73 -5.22
N LEU A 348 -5.56 -29.83 -5.26
CA LEU A 348 -4.80 -31.05 -5.58
C LEU A 348 -4.18 -31.70 -4.33
N GLY A 349 -4.57 -31.28 -3.13
CA GLY A 349 -4.04 -31.82 -1.88
C GLY A 349 -2.67 -31.26 -1.46
N VAL A 350 -2.20 -30.16 -2.06
CA VAL A 350 -0.95 -29.48 -1.68
C VAL A 350 -1.27 -28.11 -1.07
N PRO A 351 -1.80 -28.06 0.18
CA PRO A 351 -2.12 -26.80 0.84
C PRO A 351 -0.87 -25.94 1.04
N GLY A 352 -1.03 -24.63 0.87
CA GLY A 352 0.06 -23.66 0.99
C GLY A 352 0.82 -23.40 -0.30
N LEU A 353 0.67 -24.24 -1.33
CA LEU A 353 1.21 -23.98 -2.68
C LEU A 353 0.20 -23.18 -3.51
N THR A 354 0.66 -22.05 -4.05
CA THR A 354 -0.15 -21.15 -4.88
C THR A 354 0.66 -20.68 -6.07
N PHE A 355 -0.02 -20.46 -7.19
CA PHE A 355 0.56 -19.96 -8.42
C PHE A 355 -0.30 -18.83 -8.96
N PHE A 356 0.33 -17.82 -9.55
CA PHE A 356 -0.36 -16.98 -10.52
C PHE A 356 0.56 -16.61 -11.68
N THR A 357 -0.06 -16.31 -12.81
CA THR A 357 0.58 -15.58 -13.89
C THR A 357 -0.36 -14.52 -14.44
N ARG A 358 0.19 -13.42 -14.93
CA ARG A 358 -0.57 -12.38 -15.60
C ARG A 358 0.22 -11.79 -16.76
N TYR A 359 -0.53 -11.24 -17.71
CA TYR A 359 -0.02 -10.40 -18.78
C TYR A 359 -0.80 -9.08 -18.77
N ILE A 360 -0.08 -7.98 -18.77
CA ILE A 360 -0.61 -6.62 -18.84
C ILE A 360 -0.02 -5.96 -20.08
N ASN A 361 -0.86 -5.29 -20.85
CA ASN A 361 -0.44 -4.56 -22.06
C ASN A 361 -1.03 -3.15 -22.01
N GLY A 362 -0.18 -2.16 -22.25
CA GLY A 362 -0.47 -0.73 -22.21
C GLY A 362 -0.17 -0.05 -23.55
N ASP A 363 -1.05 0.87 -23.94
CA ASP A 363 -0.95 1.68 -25.15
C ASP A 363 -1.46 3.13 -24.90
N HIS A 364 -1.41 3.99 -25.92
CA HIS A 364 -1.79 5.42 -25.87
C HIS A 364 -0.98 6.29 -24.90
N ILE A 365 0.22 5.85 -24.49
CA ILE A 365 1.02 6.59 -23.52
C ILE A 365 1.52 7.88 -24.16
N LYS A 366 1.25 9.01 -23.51
CA LYS A 366 1.84 10.30 -23.87
C LYS A 366 3.29 10.35 -23.39
N VAL A 367 4.22 10.10 -24.31
CA VAL A 367 5.66 10.11 -24.01
C VAL A 367 6.19 11.55 -23.99
N PRO A 368 6.84 12.01 -22.90
CA PRO A 368 7.36 13.37 -22.83
C PRO A 368 8.37 13.66 -23.94
N GLY A 369 8.12 14.74 -24.69
CA GLY A 369 8.99 15.21 -25.78
C GLY A 369 8.93 14.36 -27.07
N SER A 370 7.91 13.52 -27.23
CA SER A 370 7.71 12.69 -28.42
C SER A 370 6.29 12.85 -28.96
N SER A 371 6.15 12.80 -30.29
CA SER A 371 4.84 12.68 -30.96
C SER A 371 4.42 11.21 -31.18
N ALA A 372 5.34 10.27 -30.96
CA ALA A 372 5.05 8.84 -31.06
C ALA A 372 4.30 8.35 -29.82
N GLU A 373 3.34 7.46 -30.05
CA GLU A 373 2.62 6.78 -28.99
C GLU A 373 3.54 5.80 -28.24
N GLY A 374 3.56 5.92 -26.91
CA GLY A 374 4.24 4.97 -26.05
C GLY A 374 3.38 3.71 -25.83
N LYS A 375 4.05 2.58 -25.77
CA LYS A 375 3.48 1.25 -25.52
C LYS A 375 4.38 0.50 -24.54
N GLU A 376 3.75 -0.34 -23.72
CA GLU A 376 4.46 -1.19 -22.76
C GLU A 376 3.71 -2.49 -22.53
N TRP A 377 4.40 -3.50 -22.02
CA TRP A 377 3.76 -4.69 -21.49
C TRP A 377 4.59 -5.32 -20.38
N GLU A 378 3.91 -6.00 -19.47
CA GLU A 378 4.50 -6.73 -18.35
C GLU A 378 3.89 -8.13 -18.26
N ARG A 379 4.74 -9.14 -18.14
CA ARG A 379 4.33 -10.50 -17.78
C ARG A 379 4.90 -10.84 -16.42
N ASP A 380 4.04 -11.18 -15.47
CA ASP A 380 4.46 -11.63 -14.15
C ASP A 380 4.06 -13.08 -13.91
N THR A 381 4.92 -13.81 -13.19
CA THR A 381 4.65 -15.15 -12.70
C THR A 381 5.12 -15.25 -11.25
N GLU A 382 4.28 -15.81 -10.38
CA GLU A 382 4.63 -16.09 -8.99
C GLU A 382 4.31 -17.54 -8.65
N LEU A 383 5.23 -18.19 -7.96
CA LEU A 383 5.02 -19.46 -7.28
C LEU A 383 5.36 -19.26 -5.81
N LYS A 384 4.42 -19.57 -4.91
CA LYS A 384 4.61 -19.43 -3.47
C LYS A 384 4.22 -20.73 -2.78
N TYR A 385 5.09 -21.22 -1.90
CA TYR A 385 4.78 -22.29 -0.96
C TYR A 385 4.92 -21.79 0.48
N GLN A 386 3.95 -22.13 1.34
CA GLN A 386 4.04 -21.94 2.79
C GLN A 386 3.89 -23.30 3.47
N VAL A 387 4.82 -23.62 4.36
CA VAL A 387 4.79 -24.86 5.15
C VAL A 387 3.61 -24.81 6.13
N GLN A 388 2.77 -25.85 6.09
CA GLN A 388 1.50 -25.86 6.82
C GLN A 388 1.60 -26.43 8.25
N SER A 389 2.63 -27.24 8.55
CA SER A 389 2.78 -27.93 9.83
C SER A 389 4.25 -28.30 10.13
N GLY A 390 4.49 -28.81 11.35
CA GLY A 390 5.83 -29.23 11.79
C GLY A 390 6.73 -28.07 12.21
N THR A 391 8.02 -28.36 12.38
CA THR A 391 9.03 -27.41 12.88
C THR A 391 9.14 -26.13 12.05
N PHE A 392 8.94 -26.23 10.74
CA PHE A 392 9.05 -25.09 9.81
C PHE A 392 7.70 -24.49 9.43
N LYS A 393 6.61 -24.78 10.18
CA LYS A 393 5.31 -24.16 9.95
C LYS A 393 5.46 -22.65 9.82
N ASP A 394 4.75 -22.04 8.87
CA ASP A 394 4.77 -20.61 8.56
C ASP A 394 6.01 -20.09 7.83
N VAL A 395 7.06 -20.92 7.63
CA VAL A 395 8.11 -20.62 6.65
C VAL A 395 7.49 -20.63 5.25
N SER A 396 7.81 -19.61 4.47
CA SER A 396 7.36 -19.47 3.08
C SER A 396 8.51 -19.18 2.14
N VAL A 397 8.40 -19.74 0.93
CA VAL A 397 9.30 -19.45 -0.20
C VAL A 397 8.43 -18.90 -1.32
N ARG A 398 8.84 -17.77 -1.88
CA ARG A 398 8.15 -17.11 -3.00
C ARG A 398 9.15 -16.80 -4.09
N LEU A 399 8.91 -17.40 -5.26
CA LEU A 399 9.61 -17.08 -6.50
C LEU A 399 8.74 -16.16 -7.34
N ARG A 400 9.28 -15.03 -7.75
CA ARG A 400 8.62 -14.07 -8.63
C ARG A 400 9.50 -13.81 -9.85
N ASN A 401 8.90 -13.87 -11.03
CA ASN A 401 9.54 -13.47 -12.28
C ASN A 401 8.67 -12.42 -12.98
N SER A 402 9.31 -11.41 -13.54
CA SER A 402 8.67 -10.37 -14.35
C SER A 402 9.49 -10.11 -15.61
N THR A 403 8.80 -9.88 -16.72
CA THR A 403 9.36 -9.44 -18.00
C THR A 403 8.62 -8.18 -18.40
N TYR A 404 9.33 -7.05 -18.45
CA TYR A 404 8.77 -5.76 -18.83
C TYR A 404 9.46 -5.23 -20.08
N ARG A 405 8.67 -4.75 -21.04
CA ARG A 405 9.17 -4.12 -22.28
C ARG A 405 8.38 -2.86 -22.59
N SER A 406 9.01 -1.91 -23.26
CA SER A 406 8.40 -0.69 -23.77
C SER A 406 8.98 -0.31 -25.14
N ASN A 407 8.45 0.74 -25.76
CA ASN A 407 9.06 1.38 -26.94
C ASN A 407 9.55 2.81 -26.63
N TYR A 408 9.75 3.13 -25.36
CA TYR A 408 10.09 4.48 -24.89
C TYR A 408 11.08 4.44 -23.71
N GLU A 409 12.12 3.61 -23.88
CA GLU A 409 13.08 3.13 -22.88
C GLU A 409 13.84 4.26 -22.16
N LYS A 410 13.96 5.43 -22.81
CA LYS A 410 14.48 6.67 -22.19
C LYS A 410 13.79 7.01 -20.86
N TRP A 411 12.50 6.67 -20.73
CA TRP A 411 11.71 6.92 -19.52
C TRP A 411 11.38 5.63 -18.75
N ALA A 412 11.20 4.52 -19.45
CA ALA A 412 10.83 3.23 -18.85
C ALA A 412 11.62 2.07 -19.48
N ARG A 413 12.78 1.77 -18.89
CA ARG A 413 13.73 0.79 -19.44
C ARG A 413 13.17 -0.63 -19.51
N ASP A 414 13.53 -1.37 -20.55
CA ASP A 414 13.23 -2.79 -20.67
C ASP A 414 13.99 -3.59 -19.60
N MET A 415 13.34 -4.59 -18.99
CA MET A 415 13.99 -5.40 -17.97
C MET A 415 13.36 -6.78 -17.77
N ASP A 416 14.19 -7.72 -17.32
CA ASP A 416 13.75 -8.97 -16.71
C ASP A 416 14.09 -8.92 -15.22
N GLU A 417 13.15 -9.33 -14.37
CA GLU A 417 13.32 -9.27 -12.93
C GLU A 417 12.95 -10.58 -12.26
N THR A 418 13.84 -11.08 -11.41
CA THR A 418 13.61 -12.25 -10.56
C THR A 418 13.76 -11.87 -9.09
N ARG A 419 12.83 -12.34 -8.26
CA ARG A 419 12.92 -12.24 -6.80
C ARG A 419 12.71 -13.61 -6.18
N VAL A 420 13.59 -13.99 -5.26
CA VAL A 420 13.38 -15.14 -4.37
C VAL A 420 13.28 -14.61 -2.96
N ILE A 421 12.15 -14.87 -2.30
CA ILE A 421 11.86 -14.37 -0.97
C ILE A 421 11.58 -15.56 -0.07
N VAL A 422 12.41 -15.71 0.96
CA VAL A 422 12.19 -16.68 2.03
C VAL A 422 11.79 -15.90 3.27
N SER A 423 10.57 -16.13 3.79
CA SER A 423 10.06 -15.41 4.97
C SER A 423 9.62 -16.40 6.05
N TYR A 424 9.89 -16.09 7.31
CA TYR A 424 9.34 -16.76 8.48
C TYR A 424 8.69 -15.72 9.40
N ASN A 425 7.40 -15.92 9.68
CA ASN A 425 6.62 -15.06 10.54
C ASN A 425 6.28 -15.80 11.83
N PHE A 426 6.60 -15.22 12.98
CA PHE A 426 6.33 -15.84 14.27
C PHE A 426 5.97 -14.79 15.34
N SER A 427 5.16 -15.21 16.31
CA SER A 427 4.89 -14.43 17.53
C SER A 427 5.98 -14.74 18.55
N ILE A 428 6.41 -13.72 19.29
CA ILE A 428 7.33 -13.85 20.43
C ILE A 428 6.69 -13.50 21.78
N LEU A 429 5.41 -13.10 21.76
CA LEU A 429 4.53 -12.98 22.92
C LEU A 429 3.40 -13.99 22.82
#